data_AF-A0A0D7X581-F1
#
_entry.id   AF-A0A0D7X581-F1
#
_cell.length_a   1.000
_cell.length_b   1.000
_cell.length_c   1.000
_cell.angle_alpha   90.00
_cell.angle_beta   90.00
_cell.angle_gamma   90.00
#
_symmetry.space_group_name_H-M   'P 1'
#
loop_
_entity.id
_entity.type
_entity.pdbx_description
1 polymer ?
#
loop_
_entity_poly.entity_id
_entity_poly.type
_entity_poly.pdbx_seq_one_letter_code
_entity_poly.pdbx_strand_id
1 'polypeptide(L)'
;MKAVPKVNTDGLYLEDELVDDAFSGIVPFYALSSLTLSDTNEQLDTYQPTVTNSNATDQTSQEKIPAGYTVGIPVPPGLYHPRFDIQSWLIYEAEFNQKLLEAQNVYEQRSKESQTSFQKLHDEWQSKPEKERGEEPVYSAPNFTTPERKDPTTFWGEGLSGEAIKELTQKAEQQPSEADQLKQRIADLEVTLTQLMLGNTGK
;
A
#
# COMPACT_ATOMS: atom_id res chain seq x y z
N MET A 1 10.34 2.23 -9.96
CA MET A 1 10.58 2.15 -8.51
C MET A 1 9.80 3.28 -7.87
N LYS A 2 9.08 2.99 -6.79
CA LYS A 2 8.26 3.95 -6.05
C LYS A 2 8.62 3.96 -4.58
N ALA A 3 8.50 5.13 -3.95
CA ALA A 3 8.57 5.26 -2.50
C ALA A 3 7.26 4.79 -1.87
N VAL A 4 7.35 3.92 -0.87
CA VAL A 4 6.22 3.43 -0.10
C VAL A 4 6.46 3.62 1.40
N PRO A 5 5.43 4.04 2.16
CA PRO A 5 5.57 4.27 3.58
C PRO A 5 5.77 2.97 4.35
N LYS A 6 6.81 2.93 5.18
CA LYS A 6 6.92 2.01 6.32
C LYS A 6 6.19 2.62 7.51
N VAL A 7 5.31 1.84 8.11
CA VAL A 7 4.55 2.22 9.29
C VAL A 7 4.88 1.30 10.45
N ASN A 8 4.75 1.78 11.69
CA ASN A 8 4.84 0.94 12.88
C ASN A 8 3.59 0.05 13.03
N THR A 9 3.53 -0.77 14.09
CA THR A 9 2.37 -1.63 14.39
C THR A 9 1.06 -0.87 14.63
N ASP A 10 1.15 0.42 14.98
CA ASP A 10 0.00 1.30 15.18
C ASP A 10 -0.45 2.02 13.89
N GLY A 11 0.28 1.81 12.79
CA GLY A 11 0.01 2.42 11.49
C GLY A 11 0.61 3.81 11.28
N LEU A 12 1.44 4.29 12.21
CA LEU A 12 2.09 5.60 12.10
C LEU A 12 3.30 5.53 11.18
N TYR A 13 3.43 6.52 10.30
CA TYR A 13 4.54 6.68 9.38
C TYR A 13 5.91 6.71 10.09
N LEU A 14 6.87 5.96 9.55
CA LEU A 14 8.26 5.90 10.01
C LEU A 14 9.20 6.52 8.97
N GLU A 15 9.26 5.93 7.78
CA GLU A 15 10.16 6.31 6.68
C GLU A 15 9.63 5.77 5.35
N ASP A 16 10.19 6.22 4.24
CA ASP A 16 9.89 5.68 2.91
C ASP A 16 10.89 4.58 2.53
N GLU A 17 10.39 3.51 1.93
CA GLU A 17 11.17 2.43 1.33
C GLU A 17 10.97 2.44 -0.20
N LEU A 18 12.05 2.30 -0.97
CA LEU A 18 11.95 2.20 -2.42
C LEU A 18 11.65 0.76 -2.83
N VAL A 19 10.50 0.55 -3.46
CA VAL A 19 10.04 -0.76 -3.94
C VAL A 19 9.74 -0.71 -5.44
N ASP A 20 9.49 -1.88 -6.01
CA ASP A 20 9.02 -1.99 -7.39
C ASP A 20 7.65 -1.29 -7.59
N ASP A 21 7.41 -0.72 -8.77
CA ASP A 21 6.15 -0.02 -9.05
C ASP A 21 4.94 -0.96 -8.99
N ALA A 22 5.16 -2.26 -9.29
CA ALA A 22 4.16 -3.31 -9.20
C ALA A 22 3.84 -3.74 -7.75
N PHE A 23 4.62 -3.32 -6.76
CA PHE A 23 4.37 -3.67 -5.36
C PHE A 23 3.04 -3.06 -4.89
N SER A 24 2.10 -3.89 -4.45
CA SER A 24 0.81 -3.42 -3.94
C SER A 24 0.41 -4.25 -2.72
N GLY A 25 -0.28 -3.62 -1.77
CA GLY A 25 -0.70 -4.28 -0.54
C GLY A 25 0.22 -3.96 0.63
N ILE A 26 0.23 -4.83 1.63
CA ILE A 26 0.89 -4.59 2.91
C ILE A 26 1.70 -5.81 3.31
N VAL A 27 2.96 -5.60 3.67
CA VAL A 27 3.87 -6.67 4.05
C VAL A 27 4.46 -6.36 5.43
N PRO A 28 4.40 -7.29 6.40
CA PRO A 28 5.05 -7.09 7.69
C PRO A 28 6.57 -7.11 7.54
N PHE A 29 7.26 -6.22 8.26
CA PHE A 29 8.69 -6.33 8.49
C PHE A 29 8.94 -6.59 9.97
N TYR A 30 10.04 -7.30 10.26
CA TYR A 30 10.38 -7.72 11.61
C TYR A 30 11.61 -6.96 12.08
N ALA A 31 11.64 -6.63 13.37
CA ALA A 31 12.88 -6.14 13.97
C ALA A 31 13.90 -7.26 13.81
N LEU A 32 15.09 -6.93 13.33
CA LEU A 32 16.25 -7.77 13.52
C LEU A 32 16.49 -7.75 15.03
N SER A 33 15.93 -8.72 15.76
CA SER A 33 16.41 -9.05 17.10
C SER A 33 17.92 -9.12 16.95
N SER A 34 18.65 -8.32 17.73
CA SER A 34 20.10 -8.31 17.69
C SER A 34 20.58 -9.74 17.77
N LEU A 35 20.99 -10.28 16.61
CA LEU A 35 21.79 -11.48 16.56
C LEU A 35 22.92 -11.15 17.52
N THR A 36 23.00 -11.91 18.61
CA THR A 36 24.06 -11.78 19.60
C THR A 36 25.36 -11.60 18.86
N LEU A 37 25.88 -10.37 18.88
CA LEU A 37 27.24 -10.02 18.52
C LEU A 37 28.14 -10.78 19.50
N SER A 38 28.40 -12.05 19.19
CA SER A 38 29.63 -12.69 19.63
C SER A 38 30.68 -12.23 18.64
N ASP A 39 31.49 -11.29 19.11
CA ASP A 39 32.80 -10.89 18.58
C ASP A 39 33.25 -11.61 17.31
N THR A 40 33.11 -10.97 16.16
CA THR A 40 34.16 -11.03 15.15
C THR A 40 34.12 -9.72 14.36
N ASN A 41 35.11 -8.86 14.63
CA ASN A 41 35.49 -7.76 13.75
C ASN A 41 35.58 -8.27 12.30
N GLU A 42 34.77 -7.76 11.36
CA GLU A 42 35.19 -7.34 10.01
C GLU A 42 34.13 -6.37 9.43
N GLN A 43 34.51 -5.09 9.39
CA GLN A 43 34.41 -4.15 8.28
C GLN A 43 33.12 -4.10 7.42
N LEU A 44 32.48 -2.92 7.47
CA LEU A 44 31.65 -2.27 6.43
C LEU A 44 31.99 -2.73 4.99
N ASP A 45 31.02 -3.31 4.26
CA ASP A 45 30.43 -2.71 3.05
C ASP A 45 29.35 -3.61 2.41
N THR A 46 28.43 -2.98 1.67
CA THR A 46 27.50 -3.56 0.69
C THR A 46 26.14 -4.11 1.17
N TYR A 47 25.10 -3.32 0.88
CA TYR A 47 23.71 -3.75 0.70
C TYR A 47 23.63 -4.95 -0.27
N GLN A 48 23.13 -6.10 0.21
CA GLN A 48 22.60 -7.13 -0.68
C GLN A 48 21.09 -7.27 -0.48
N PRO A 49 20.28 -7.24 -1.56
CA PRO A 49 18.90 -7.65 -1.52
C PRO A 49 18.88 -9.19 -1.46
N THR A 50 18.55 -9.76 -0.32
CA THR A 50 18.48 -11.22 -0.16
C THR A 50 17.25 -11.76 -0.89
N VAL A 51 17.43 -12.08 -2.18
CA VAL A 51 16.62 -13.08 -2.87
C VAL A 51 17.16 -14.44 -2.45
N THR A 52 16.55 -15.08 -1.46
CA THR A 52 16.83 -16.50 -1.20
C THR A 52 15.54 -17.24 -0.87
N ASN A 53 15.00 -17.91 -1.90
CA ASN A 53 14.19 -19.10 -1.69
C ASN A 53 15.01 -20.10 -0.87
N SER A 54 14.55 -20.46 0.31
CA SER A 54 15.08 -21.60 1.07
C SER A 54 13.93 -22.31 1.76
N ASN A 55 13.50 -23.40 1.13
CA ASN A 55 12.72 -24.44 1.78
C ASN A 55 13.56 -25.03 2.92
N ALA A 56 13.19 -24.73 4.16
CA ALA A 56 13.65 -25.45 5.34
C ALA A 56 12.47 -25.59 6.31
N THR A 57 11.80 -26.74 6.21
CA THR A 57 10.99 -27.32 7.27
C THR A 57 11.87 -27.57 8.49
N ASP A 58 11.71 -26.81 9.57
CA ASP A 58 11.24 -27.30 10.88
C ASP A 58 11.37 -26.22 11.98
N GLN A 59 10.26 -26.02 12.68
CA GLN A 59 10.16 -25.81 14.12
C GLN A 59 11.12 -24.82 14.79
N THR A 60 10.71 -23.56 14.83
CA THR A 60 10.35 -22.86 16.08
C THR A 60 9.51 -21.65 15.70
N SER A 61 8.18 -21.79 15.74
CA SER A 61 7.28 -20.63 15.75
C SER A 61 7.43 -19.90 17.08
N GLN A 62 8.57 -19.23 17.28
CA GLN A 62 8.51 -17.99 18.05
C GLN A 62 7.58 -17.09 17.25
N GLU A 63 6.47 -16.71 17.87
CA GLU A 63 5.53 -15.74 17.33
C GLU A 63 6.34 -14.47 17.01
N LYS A 64 6.78 -14.34 15.75
CA LYS A 64 7.55 -13.18 15.32
C LYS A 64 6.58 -12.03 15.33
N ILE A 65 6.66 -11.19 16.36
CA ILE A 65 5.90 -9.95 16.44
C ILE A 65 6.50 -9.02 15.37
N PRO A 66 5.70 -8.57 14.37
CA PRO A 66 6.18 -7.63 13.37
C PRO A 66 6.58 -6.31 14.05
N ALA A 67 7.69 -5.72 13.59
CA ALA A 67 8.08 -4.38 14.03
C ALA A 67 7.26 -3.30 13.33
N GLY A 68 6.65 -3.62 12.19
CA GLY A 68 5.79 -2.73 11.44
C GLY A 68 5.41 -3.33 10.10
N TYR A 69 4.93 -2.49 9.21
CA TYR A 69 4.44 -2.88 7.89
C TYR A 69 4.94 -1.92 6.81
N THR A 70 5.30 -2.46 5.65
CA THR A 70 5.54 -1.70 4.43
C THR A 70 4.22 -1.63 3.65
N VAL A 71 3.71 -0.42 3.40
CA VAL A 71 2.38 -0.16 2.83
C VAL A 71 2.52 0.34 1.39
N GLY A 72 2.23 -0.51 0.42
CA GLY A 72 2.29 -0.20 -1.02
C GLY A 72 1.12 0.65 -1.56
N ILE A 73 0.27 1.16 -0.67
CA ILE A 73 -0.92 1.95 -0.97
C ILE A 73 -0.54 3.44 -0.89
N PRO A 74 -0.81 4.24 -1.94
CA PRO A 74 -0.44 5.65 -1.94
C PRO A 74 -1.17 6.42 -0.83
N VAL A 75 -0.46 7.34 -0.21
CA VAL A 75 -1.00 8.22 0.83
C VAL A 75 -1.86 9.32 0.17
N PRO A 76 -3.13 9.50 0.58
CA PRO A 76 -3.94 10.62 0.13
C PRO A 76 -3.33 11.97 0.54
N PRO A 77 -3.38 12.99 -0.34
CA PRO A 77 -2.91 14.32 0.02
C PRO A 77 -3.79 14.95 1.10
N GLY A 78 -3.20 15.83 1.93
CA GLY A 78 -3.93 16.64 2.91
C GLY A 78 -4.07 16.04 4.31
N LEU A 79 -3.55 14.83 4.54
CA LEU A 79 -3.51 14.22 5.88
C LEU A 79 -2.34 14.76 6.71
N TYR A 80 -2.62 15.12 7.96
CA TYR A 80 -1.61 15.50 8.95
C TYR A 80 -1.12 14.25 9.69
N HIS A 81 0.15 13.90 9.47
CA HIS A 81 0.76 12.65 9.95
C HIS A 81 -0.10 11.44 9.55
N PRO A 82 -0.09 11.05 8.26
CA PRO A 82 -0.90 9.96 7.76
C PRO A 82 -0.75 8.70 8.60
N ARG A 83 -1.88 8.09 8.95
CA ARG A 83 -1.94 6.84 9.71
C ARG A 83 -2.71 5.79 8.93
N PHE A 84 -2.12 4.62 8.78
CA PHE A 84 -2.74 3.50 8.10
C PHE A 84 -3.49 2.59 9.09
N ASP A 85 -4.77 2.31 8.85
CA ASP A 85 -5.52 1.35 9.66
C ASP A 85 -5.23 -0.10 9.23
N ILE A 86 -4.16 -0.65 9.80
CA ILE A 86 -3.69 -2.00 9.53
C ILE A 86 -4.75 -3.05 9.90
N GLN A 87 -5.45 -2.87 11.03
CA GLN A 87 -6.40 -3.87 11.52
C GLN A 87 -7.63 -3.95 10.62
N SER A 88 -8.20 -2.80 10.26
CA SER A 88 -9.31 -2.75 9.32
C SER A 88 -8.93 -3.29 7.94
N TRP A 89 -7.70 -3.04 7.47
CA TRP A 89 -7.19 -3.62 6.23
C TRP A 89 -7.10 -5.15 6.29
N LEU A 90 -6.53 -5.71 7.35
CA LEU A 90 -6.39 -7.16 7.50
C LEU A 90 -7.74 -7.87 7.55
N ILE A 91 -8.72 -7.30 8.26
CA ILE A 91 -10.10 -7.80 8.29
C ILE A 91 -10.70 -7.76 6.88
N TYR A 92 -10.58 -6.63 6.19
CA TYR A 92 -11.09 -6.47 4.84
C TYR A 92 -10.48 -7.47 3.84
N GLU A 93 -9.16 -7.64 3.85
CA GLU A 93 -8.49 -8.60 2.96
C GLU A 93 -8.89 -10.04 3.27
N ALA A 94 -9.09 -10.39 4.55
CA ALA A 94 -9.61 -11.71 4.93
C ALA A 94 -11.02 -11.94 4.38
N GLU A 95 -11.92 -10.96 4.54
CA GLU A 95 -13.29 -11.04 4.00
C GLU A 95 -13.31 -11.09 2.47
N PHE A 96 -12.44 -10.33 1.80
CA PHE A 96 -12.32 -10.34 0.35
C PHE A 96 -11.84 -11.70 -0.15
N ASN A 97 -10.79 -12.27 0.46
CA ASN A 97 -10.27 -13.59 0.10
C ASN A 97 -11.32 -14.69 0.32
N GLN A 98 -12.12 -14.59 1.38
CA GLN A 98 -13.25 -15.49 1.61
C GLN A 98 -14.29 -15.40 0.48
N LYS A 99 -14.70 -14.18 0.10
CA LYS A 99 -15.64 -13.97 -1.02
C LYS A 99 -15.08 -14.46 -2.35
N LEU A 100 -13.79 -14.30 -2.57
CA LEU A 100 -13.11 -14.76 -3.78
C LEU A 100 -13.14 -16.29 -3.86
N LEU A 101 -12.86 -16.98 -2.75
CA LEU A 101 -12.92 -18.43 -2.66
C LEU A 101 -14.35 -18.95 -2.89
N GLU A 102 -15.35 -18.30 -2.31
CA GLU A 102 -16.76 -18.62 -2.53
C GLU A 102 -17.16 -18.46 -4.01
N ALA A 103 -16.79 -17.34 -4.64
CA ALA A 103 -17.04 -17.11 -6.06
C ALA A 103 -16.36 -18.17 -6.94
N GLN A 104 -15.15 -18.58 -6.60
CA GLN A 104 -14.41 -19.63 -7.31
C GLN A 104 -15.12 -20.99 -7.20
N ASN A 105 -15.57 -21.35 -5.99
CA ASN A 105 -16.31 -22.59 -5.77
C ASN A 105 -17.64 -22.61 -6.54
N VAL A 106 -18.39 -21.50 -6.54
CA VAL A 106 -19.64 -21.37 -7.30
C VAL A 106 -19.39 -21.50 -8.80
N TYR A 107 -18.33 -20.86 -9.31
CA TYR A 107 -17.94 -20.97 -10.70
C TYR A 107 -17.56 -22.40 -11.09
N GLU A 108 -16.76 -23.08 -10.26
CA GLU A 108 -16.35 -24.45 -10.53
C GLU A 108 -17.55 -25.40 -10.56
N GLN A 109 -18.48 -25.25 -9.61
CA GLN A 109 -19.73 -26.01 -9.57
C GLN A 109 -20.55 -25.80 -10.85
N ARG A 110 -20.79 -24.54 -11.23
CA ARG A 110 -21.53 -24.20 -12.46
C ARG A 110 -20.83 -24.71 -13.72
N SER A 111 -19.50 -24.67 -13.75
CA SER A 111 -18.70 -25.18 -14.86
C SER A 111 -18.87 -26.69 -15.02
N LYS A 112 -18.80 -27.46 -13.92
CA LYS A 112 -19.04 -28.90 -13.90
C LYS A 112 -20.46 -29.25 -14.37
N GLU A 113 -21.46 -28.49 -13.94
CA GLU A 113 -22.85 -28.68 -14.36
C GLU A 113 -23.06 -28.39 -15.85
N SER A 114 -22.47 -27.30 -16.36
CA SER A 114 -22.50 -26.95 -17.79
C SER A 114 -21.81 -28.04 -18.62
N GLN A 115 -20.63 -28.49 -18.18
CA GLN A 115 -19.88 -29.56 -18.86
C GLN A 115 -20.66 -30.87 -18.88
N THR A 116 -21.25 -31.27 -17.75
CA THR A 116 -22.08 -32.49 -17.66
C THR A 116 -23.30 -32.40 -18.58
N SER A 117 -23.97 -31.25 -18.62
CA SER A 117 -25.12 -31.02 -19.48
C SER A 117 -24.76 -31.08 -20.96
N PHE A 118 -23.65 -30.44 -21.34
CA PHE A 118 -23.11 -30.50 -22.70
C PHE A 118 -22.74 -31.93 -23.10
N GLN A 119 -22.01 -32.65 -22.25
CA GLN A 119 -21.60 -34.03 -22.52
C GLN A 119 -22.82 -34.92 -22.79
N LYS A 120 -23.85 -34.80 -21.96
CA LYS A 120 -25.10 -35.55 -22.15
C LYS A 120 -25.78 -35.23 -23.48
N LEU A 121 -25.88 -33.95 -23.86
CA LEU A 121 -26.46 -33.54 -25.14
C LEU A 121 -25.63 -34.04 -26.33
N HIS A 122 -24.31 -33.97 -26.21
CA HIS A 122 -23.38 -34.43 -27.22
C HIS A 122 -23.44 -35.96 -27.40
N ASP A 123 -23.49 -36.73 -26.31
CA ASP A 123 -23.66 -38.18 -26.33
C ASP A 123 -24.99 -38.58 -26.99
N GLU A 124 -26.08 -37.87 -26.65
CA GLU A 124 -27.39 -38.07 -27.28
C GLU A 124 -27.34 -37.76 -28.78
N TRP A 125 -26.71 -36.64 -29.16
CA TRP A 125 -26.53 -36.25 -30.57
C TRP A 125 -25.70 -37.28 -31.35
N GLN A 126 -24.61 -37.79 -30.76
CA GLN A 126 -23.78 -38.82 -31.37
C GLN A 126 -24.52 -40.16 -31.54
N SER A 127 -25.45 -40.48 -30.63
CA SER A 127 -26.26 -41.70 -30.71
C SER A 127 -27.29 -41.68 -31.86
N LYS A 128 -27.66 -40.50 -32.37
CA LYS A 128 -28.64 -40.35 -33.46
C LYS A 128 -28.02 -40.73 -34.82
N PRO A 129 -28.79 -41.38 -35.71
CA PRO A 129 -28.35 -41.65 -37.08
C PRO A 129 -28.16 -40.33 -37.84
N GLU A 130 -27.20 -40.28 -38.77
CA GLU A 130 -26.75 -39.06 -39.44
C GLU A 130 -27.88 -38.23 -40.09
N LYS A 131 -28.88 -38.91 -40.64
CA LYS A 131 -30.09 -38.30 -41.23
C LYS A 131 -31.02 -37.59 -40.23
N GLU A 132 -30.90 -37.89 -38.95
CA GLU A 132 -31.67 -37.29 -37.83
C GLU A 132 -30.77 -36.45 -36.91
N ARG A 133 -29.47 -36.43 -37.22
CA ARG A 133 -28.45 -35.67 -36.52
C ARG A 133 -28.56 -34.22 -36.98
N GLY A 134 -29.35 -33.43 -36.24
CA GLY A 134 -29.46 -31.99 -36.44
C GLY A 134 -28.16 -31.26 -36.07
N GLU A 135 -28.29 -30.00 -35.64
CA GLU A 135 -27.13 -29.19 -35.24
C GLU A 135 -26.37 -29.80 -34.06
N GLU A 136 -25.04 -29.70 -34.11
CA GLU A 136 -24.16 -30.14 -33.03
C GLU A 136 -24.37 -29.27 -31.79
N PRO A 137 -24.47 -29.85 -30.58
CA PRO A 137 -24.52 -29.08 -29.36
C PRO A 137 -23.31 -28.15 -29.26
N VAL A 138 -23.52 -26.92 -28.77
CA VAL A 138 -22.45 -25.94 -28.55
C VAL A 138 -22.17 -25.84 -27.06
N TYR A 139 -20.90 -25.95 -26.67
CA TYR A 139 -20.51 -25.75 -25.28
C TYR A 139 -20.54 -24.26 -24.93
N SER A 140 -21.27 -23.93 -23.86
CA SER A 140 -21.33 -22.57 -23.30
C SER A 140 -20.61 -22.53 -21.95
N ALA A 141 -19.38 -22.02 -21.96
CA ALA A 141 -18.62 -21.83 -20.74
C ALA A 141 -19.28 -20.74 -19.86
N PRO A 142 -19.46 -20.98 -18.55
CA PRO A 142 -19.88 -19.91 -17.66
C PRO A 142 -18.79 -18.85 -17.54
N ASN A 143 -19.17 -17.61 -17.20
CA ASN A 143 -18.22 -16.54 -16.91
C ASN A 143 -17.90 -16.50 -15.42
N PHE A 144 -16.62 -16.29 -15.08
CA PHE A 144 -16.20 -16.02 -13.71
C PHE A 144 -16.40 -14.54 -13.38
N THR A 145 -17.05 -14.27 -12.25
CA THR A 145 -17.22 -12.91 -11.72
C THR A 145 -16.33 -12.74 -10.51
N THR A 146 -15.30 -11.90 -10.62
CA THR A 146 -14.45 -11.55 -9.49
C THR A 146 -15.20 -10.59 -8.55
N PRO A 147 -15.14 -10.78 -7.22
CA PRO A 147 -15.68 -9.82 -6.28
C PRO A 147 -15.05 -8.43 -6.45
N GLU A 148 -15.82 -7.38 -6.21
CA GLU A 148 -15.34 -6.00 -6.28
C GLU A 148 -14.39 -5.69 -5.11
N ARG A 149 -13.29 -4.99 -5.41
CA ARG A 149 -12.39 -4.45 -4.39
C ARG A 149 -12.77 -3.03 -4.01
N LYS A 150 -12.71 -2.73 -2.72
CA LYS A 150 -12.83 -1.38 -2.17
C LYS A 150 -11.53 -0.62 -2.48
N ASP A 151 -11.64 0.69 -2.63
CA ASP A 151 -10.46 1.55 -2.77
C ASP A 151 -9.56 1.43 -1.52
N PRO A 152 -8.31 0.96 -1.68
CA PRO A 152 -7.38 0.76 -0.57
C PRO A 152 -6.94 2.08 0.09
N THR A 153 -7.10 3.23 -0.57
CA THR A 153 -6.76 4.52 0.02
C THR A 153 -7.68 4.91 1.18
N THR A 154 -8.87 4.28 1.28
CA THR A 154 -9.85 4.52 2.34
C THR A 154 -9.41 4.04 3.73
N PHE A 155 -8.30 3.32 3.82
CA PHE A 155 -7.70 2.87 5.08
C PHE A 155 -6.66 3.86 5.64
N TRP A 156 -6.38 4.94 4.91
CA TRP A 156 -5.62 6.07 5.44
C TRP A 156 -6.53 7.02 6.21
N GLY A 157 -6.03 7.49 7.35
CA GLY A 157 -6.68 8.51 8.17
C GLY A 157 -5.68 9.46 8.81
N GLU A 158 -6.22 10.42 9.57
CA GLU A 158 -5.42 11.37 10.36
C GLU A 158 -4.73 10.63 11.51
N GLY A 159 -3.41 10.82 11.64
CA GLY A 159 -2.66 10.34 12.81
C GLY A 159 -2.69 11.33 13.98
N LEU A 160 -3.09 12.58 13.73
CA LEU A 160 -3.27 13.61 14.76
C LEU A 160 -4.74 13.75 15.16
N SER A 161 -4.97 14.17 16.41
CA SER A 161 -6.30 14.59 16.84
C SER A 161 -6.70 15.88 16.13
N GLY A 162 -8.01 16.08 15.93
CA GLY A 162 -8.52 17.31 15.30
C GLY A 162 -8.14 18.60 16.05
N GLU A 163 -7.88 18.50 17.36
CA GLU A 163 -7.38 19.62 18.17
C GLU A 163 -5.92 19.95 17.85
N ALA A 164 -5.05 18.95 17.76
CA ALA A 164 -3.65 19.15 17.39
C ALA A 164 -3.53 19.68 15.95
N ILE A 165 -4.38 19.22 15.03
CA ILE A 165 -4.45 19.74 13.66
C ILE A 165 -4.86 21.22 13.65
N LYS A 166 -5.86 21.61 14.45
CA LYS A 166 -6.27 23.00 14.58
C LYS A 166 -5.16 23.88 15.12
N GLU A 167 -4.43 23.41 16.15
CA GLU A 167 -3.30 24.15 16.70
C GLU A 167 -2.18 24.35 15.67
N LEU A 168 -1.84 23.29 14.91
CA LEU A 168 -0.84 23.37 13.85
C LEU A 168 -1.26 24.32 12.73
N THR A 169 -2.52 24.24 12.31
CA THR A 169 -3.10 25.11 11.27
C THR A 169 -3.10 26.56 11.73
N GLN A 170 -3.53 26.82 12.96
CA GLN A 170 -3.56 28.17 13.55
C GLN A 170 -2.14 28.76 13.68
N LYS A 171 -1.17 27.95 14.10
CA LYS A 171 0.23 28.38 14.19
C LYS A 171 0.82 28.70 12.82
N ALA A 172 0.48 27.91 11.80
CA ALA A 172 0.91 28.16 10.42
C ALA A 172 0.30 29.47 9.86
N GLU A 173 -0.96 29.76 10.18
CA GLU A 173 -1.62 31.02 9.80
C GLU A 173 -1.07 32.25 10.55
N GLN A 174 -0.61 32.07 11.79
CA GLN A 174 -0.04 33.15 12.60
C GLN A 174 1.43 33.46 12.27
N GLN A 175 2.15 32.54 11.62
CA GLN A 175 3.50 32.84 11.16
C GLN A 175 3.44 33.74 9.92
N PRO A 176 4.20 34.85 9.89
CA PRO A 176 4.33 35.64 8.68
C PRO A 176 4.89 34.73 7.59
N SER A 177 4.24 34.74 6.42
CA SER A 177 4.67 33.91 5.31
C SER A 177 6.13 34.21 4.95
N GLU A 178 6.84 33.26 4.35
CA GLU A 178 8.22 33.50 3.90
C GLU A 178 8.33 34.75 3.00
N ALA A 179 7.28 35.02 2.21
CA ALA A 179 7.19 36.23 1.39
C ALA A 179 7.08 37.51 2.22
N ASP A 180 6.34 37.50 3.33
CA ASP A 180 6.21 38.66 4.22
C ASP A 180 7.49 38.91 5.01
N GLN A 181 8.17 37.84 5.45
CA GLN A 181 9.49 37.95 6.07
C GLN A 181 10.53 38.52 5.08
N LEU A 182 10.47 38.09 3.81
CA LEU A 182 11.36 38.59 2.77
C LEU A 182 11.10 40.07 2.48
N LYS A 183 9.83 40.49 2.37
CA LYS A 183 9.45 41.90 2.23
C LYS A 183 9.97 42.74 3.38
N GLN A 184 9.84 42.25 4.62
CA GLN A 184 10.35 42.95 5.80
C GLN A 184 11.87 43.13 5.75
N ARG A 185 12.62 42.09 5.35
CA ARG A 185 14.08 42.18 5.16
C ARG A 185 14.48 43.14 4.06
N ILE A 186 13.73 43.19 2.95
CA ILE A 186 13.99 44.14 1.86
C ILE A 186 13.78 45.56 2.37
N ALA A 187 12.67 45.83 3.06
CA ALA A 187 12.39 47.15 3.62
C ALA A 187 13.47 47.60 4.62
N ASP A 188 13.95 46.69 5.47
CA ASP A 188 15.02 46.97 6.45
C ASP A 188 16.37 47.25 5.75
N LEU A 189 16.69 46.50 4.69
CA LEU A 189 17.86 46.77 3.85
C LEU A 189 17.76 48.11 3.11
N GLU A 190 16.58 48.49 2.62
CA GLU A 190 16.37 49.78 1.96
C GLU A 190 16.56 50.96 2.92
N VAL A 191 16.05 50.84 4.15
CA VAL A 191 16.23 51.85 5.20
C VAL A 191 17.71 52.02 5.55
N THR A 192 18.41 50.92 5.80
CA THR A 192 19.85 50.95 6.15
C THR A 192 20.69 51.54 5.02
N LEU A 193 20.39 51.21 3.76
CA LEU A 193 21.07 51.79 2.60
C LEU A 193 20.85 53.31 2.52
N THR A 194 19.61 53.75 2.73
CA THR A 194 19.25 55.18 2.69
C THR A 194 19.95 55.95 3.80
N GLN A 195 20.05 55.38 5.00
CA GLN A 195 20.69 56.00 6.16
C GLN A 195 22.20 56.13 5.98
N LEU A 196 22.85 55.13 5.37
CA LEU A 196 24.27 55.17 5.02
C LEU A 196 24.56 56.26 3.97
N MET A 197 23.71 56.36 2.94
CA MET A 197 23.85 57.36 1.87
C MET A 197 23.67 58.79 2.40
N LEU A 198 22.74 59.01 3.34
CA LEU A 198 22.53 60.33 3.95
C LEU A 198 23.63 60.68 4.96
N GLY A 199 24.09 59.72 5.75
CA GLY A 199 25.15 59.92 6.75
C GLY A 199 26.54 60.23 6.17
N ASN A 200 26.80 59.87 4.91
CA ASN A 200 28.09 60.07 4.26
C ASN A 200 28.25 61.43 3.54
N THR A 201 27.23 62.30 3.56
CA THR A 201 27.26 63.62 2.88
C THR A 201 27.61 64.81 3.78
N GLY A 202 27.95 64.56 5.05
CA GLY A 202 28.38 65.58 6.01
C GLY A 202 29.85 65.51 6.37
N LYS A 203 30.76 65.93 5.48
CA LYS A 203 32.12 66.38 5.80
C LYS A 203 32.67 67.30 4.73
#